data_AF-A0A2R4X206-F1
#
_entry.id   AF-A0A2R4X206-F1
#
_cell.length_a   1.000
_cell.length_b   1.000
_cell.length_c   1.000
_cell.angle_alpha   90.00
_cell.angle_beta   90.00
_cell.angle_gamma   90.00
#
_symmetry.space_group_name_H-M   'P 1'
#
loop_
_entity.id
_entity.type
_entity.pdbx_description
1 polymer ?
#
loop_
_entity_poly.entity_id
_entity_poly.type
_entity_poly.pdbx_seq_one_letter_code
_entity_poly.pdbx_strand_id
1 'polypeptide(L)' 'MARAEKRIPVREETFEQLEAFKRSGDTWDDVMQQLIEARQEQNRRELLERTDDEEFVPLDEVE' A
#
# COMPACT_ATOMS: atom_id res chain seq x y z
N MET A 1 7.21 20.66 -5.72
CA MET A 1 6.33 19.47 -5.54
C MET A 1 5.17 19.89 -4.66
N ALA A 2 3.93 19.65 -5.07
CA ALA A 2 2.76 20.10 -4.31
C ALA A 2 2.66 19.30 -3.01
N ARG A 3 2.88 19.95 -1.86
CA ARG A 3 2.72 19.34 -0.55
C ARG A 3 1.23 19.13 -0.31
N ALA A 4 0.76 17.89 -0.37
CA ALA A 4 -0.62 17.58 -0.09
C ALA A 4 -0.89 17.83 1.40
N GLU A 5 -1.58 18.92 1.74
CA GLU A 5 -1.91 19.30 3.13
C GLU A 5 -3.01 18.43 3.78
N LYS A 6 -3.31 17.26 3.19
CA LYS A 6 -4.41 16.41 3.65
C LYS A 6 -4.04 15.75 4.98
N ARG A 7 -4.96 15.81 5.94
CA ARG A 7 -4.82 15.17 7.25
C ARG A 7 -5.63 13.88 7.28
N ILE A 8 -5.01 12.81 7.75
CA ILE A 8 -5.66 11.53 7.97
C ILE A 8 -5.86 11.37 9.47
N PRO A 9 -7.09 11.48 10.00
CA PRO A 9 -7.33 11.22 11.41
C PRO A 9 -7.16 9.73 11.67
N VAL A 10 -6.35 9.40 12.66
CA VAL A 10 -6.11 8.03 13.12
C VAL A 10 -6.36 7.94 14.61
N ARG A 11 -6.53 6.71 15.10
CA ARG A 11 -6.59 6.47 16.55
C ARG A 11 -5.19 6.58 17.14
N GLU A 12 -5.12 6.87 18.44
CA GLU A 12 -3.85 6.96 19.18
C GLU A 12 -3.04 5.66 19.07
N GLU A 13 -3.70 4.51 19.24
CA GLU A 13 -3.08 3.18 19.05
C GLU A 13 -2.41 3.00 17.68
N THR A 14 -3.02 3.57 16.63
CA THR A 14 -2.50 3.49 15.26
C THR A 14 -1.35 4.47 15.08
N PHE A 15 -1.43 5.65 15.70
CA PHE A 15 -0.36 6.64 15.66
C PHE A 15 0.93 6.13 16.29
N GLU A 16 0.85 5.47 17.45
CA GLU A 16 1.99 4.83 18.11
C GLU A 16 2.61 3.72 17.25
N GLN A 17 1.78 2.90 16.61
CA GLN A 17 2.26 1.86 15.67
C GLN A 17 2.98 2.47 14.46
N LEU A 18 2.46 3.58 13.92
CA LEU A 18 3.08 4.29 12.80
C LEU A 18 4.43 4.92 13.20
N GLU A 19 4.56 5.39 14.45
CA GLU A 19 5.82 5.93 14.96
C GLU A 19 6.95 4.88 14.96
N ALA A 20 6.63 3.61 15.20
CA ALA A 20 7.61 2.52 15.13
C ALA A 20 8.23 2.32 13.73
N PHE A 21 7.56 2.76 12.66
CA PHE A 21 8.09 2.72 11.30
C PHE A 21 8.99 3.92 10.98
N LYS A 22 8.88 4.99 11.76
CA LYS A 22 9.60 6.24 11.51
C LYS A 22 11.03 6.15 12.03
N ARG A 23 12.03 6.36 11.16
CA ARG A 23 13.45 6.38 11.57
C ARG A 23 13.90 7.80 11.88
N SER A 24 15.05 7.91 12.53
CA SER A 24 15.69 9.19 12.81
C SER A 24 15.94 9.97 11.50
N GLY A 25 15.26 11.11 11.36
CA GLY A 25 15.36 11.97 10.17
C GLY A 25 14.21 11.81 9.16
N ASP A 26 13.37 10.79 9.31
CA ASP A 26 12.23 10.57 8.41
C ASP A 26 11.09 11.56 8.70
N THR A 27 10.38 11.93 7.64
CA THR A 27 9.11 12.65 7.70
C THR A 27 7.93 11.68 7.70
N TRP A 28 6.73 12.18 8.01
CA TRP A 28 5.52 11.37 7.88
C TRP A 28 5.19 11.02 6.42
N ASP A 29 5.64 11.84 5.47
CA ASP A 29 5.48 11.54 4.05
C ASP A 29 6.32 10.31 3.66
N ASP A 30 7.53 10.18 4.23
CA ASP A 30 8.41 9.01 4.00
C ASP A 30 7.80 7.71 4.58
N VAL A 31 7.19 7.80 5.77
CA VAL A 31 6.47 6.66 6.36
C VAL A 31 5.27 6.27 5.50
N MET A 32 4.49 7.25 5.03
CA MET A 32 3.36 6.99 4.15
C MET A 32 3.78 6.35 2.83
N GLN A 33 4.89 6.80 2.24
CA GLN A 33 5.43 6.20 1.03
C GLN A 33 5.81 4.73 1.23
N GLN A 34 6.49 4.40 2.33
CA GLN A 34 6.84 3.02 2.67
C GLN A 34 5.61 2.12 2.82
N LEU A 35 4.55 2.62 3.47
CA LEU A 35 3.29 1.87 3.63
C LEU A 35 2.58 1.61 2.29
N ILE A 36 2.59 2.60 1.39
CA ILE A 36 2.00 2.47 0.06
C ILE A 36 2.76 1.41 -0.74
N GLU A 37 4.09 1.46 -0.75
CA GLU A 37 4.93 0.50 -1.45
C GLU A 37 4.72 -0.93 -0.93
N ALA A 38 4.70 -1.11 0.39
CA ALA A 38 4.43 -2.41 1.01
C ALA A 38 3.04 -2.96 0.63
N ARG A 39 2.01 -2.12 0.62
CA ARG A 39 0.64 -2.53 0.24
C ARG A 39 0.55 -2.87 -1.24
N GLN A 40 1.22 -2.13 -2.11
CA GLN A 40 1.25 -2.43 -3.55
C GLN A 40 1.92 -3.78 -3.83
N GLU A 41 3.04 -4.05 -3.18
CA GLU A 41 3.72 -5.34 -3.29
C GLU A 41 2.84 -6.49 -2.81
N GLN A 42 2.16 -6.33 -1.66
CA GLN A 42 1.20 -7.33 -1.18
C GLN A 42 0.05 -7.55 -2.17
N ASN A 43 -0.57 -6.48 -2.66
CA ASN A 43 -1.65 -6.58 -3.65
C ASN A 43 -1.18 -7.30 -4.92
N ARG A 44 0.04 -7.03 -5.38
CA ARG A 44 0.61 -7.69 -6.56
C ARG A 44 0.79 -9.18 -6.34
N ARG A 45 1.23 -9.61 -5.16
CA ARG A 45 1.33 -11.04 -4.80
C ARG A 45 -0.05 -11.69 -4.74
N GLU A 46 -1.01 -11.10 -4.03
CA GLU A 46 -2.38 -11.63 -3.96
C GLU A 46 -3.02 -11.76 -5.34
N LEU A 47 -2.80 -10.79 -6.23
CA LEU A 47 -3.30 -10.87 -7.59
C LEU A 47 -2.67 -12.04 -8.36
N LEU A 48 -1.35 -12.23 -8.26
CA LEU A 48 -0.67 -13.35 -8.91
C LEU A 48 -1.14 -14.70 -8.37
N GLU A 49 -1.24 -14.85 -7.05
CA GLU A 49 -1.75 -16.07 -6.41
C GLU A 49 -3.16 -16.42 -6.88
N ARG A 50 -4.07 -15.43 -6.89
CA ARG A 50 -5.43 -15.64 -7.42
C ARG A 50 -5.45 -16.00 -8.90
N THR A 51 -4.54 -15.42 -9.67
CA THR A 51 -4.48 -15.62 -11.11
C THR A 51 -3.89 -17.00 -11.46
N ASP A 52 -2.98 -17.55 -10.63
CA ASP A 52 -2.45 -18.91 -10.80
C ASP A 52 -3.49 -20.01 -10.56
N ASP A 53 -4.52 -19.75 -9.73
CA ASP A 53 -5.58 -20.70 -9.39
C ASP A 53 -6.81 -20.66 -10.34
N GLU A 54 -6.88 -19.67 -11.23
CA GLU A 54 -8.01 -19.47 -12.15
C GLU A 54 -7.70 -20.06 -13.55
N GLU A 55 -8.64 -20.81 -14.15
CA GLU A 55 -8.51 -21.28 -15.55
C GLU A 55 -8.61 -20.08 -16.49
N PHE A 56 -7.49 -19.69 -17.07
CA PHE A 56 -7.41 -18.52 -17.95
C PHE A 56 -8.29 -18.68 -19.19
N VAL A 57 -9.09 -17.65 -19.47
CA VAL A 57 -9.81 -17.52 -20.74
C VAL A 57 -9.07 -16.47 -21.60
N PRO A 58 -8.75 -16.79 -22.87
CA PRO A 58 -8.15 -15.83 -23.79
C PRO A 58 -8.99 -14.54 -23.90
N LEU A 59 -8.35 -13.37 -23.93
CA LEU A 59 -9.06 -12.08 -23.96
C LEU A 59 -9.90 -11.89 -25.23
N ASP A 60 -9.59 -12.62 -26.29
CA ASP A 60 -10.33 -12.71 -27.54
C ASP A 60 -11.61 -13.56 -27.44
N GLU A 61 -11.81 -14.30 -26.35
CA GLU A 61 -12.99 -15.14 -26.11
C GLU A 61 -14.01 -14.50 -25.14
N VAL A 62 -13.70 -13.32 -24.57
CA VAL A 62 -14.59 -12.59 -23.65
C VAL A 62 -15.19 -11.38 -24.37
N GLU A 63 -16.45 -11.48 -24.81
CA GLU A 63 -17.24 -10.39 -25.43
C GLU A 63 -17.87 -9.42 -24.42
#